data_AF-A0A1V4RKQ6-F1
#
_entry.id   AF-A0A1V4RKQ6-F1
#
_cell.length_a   1.000
_cell.length_b   1.000
_cell.length_c   1.000
_cell.angle_alpha   90.00
_cell.angle_beta   90.00
_cell.angle_gamma   90.00
#
_symmetry.space_group_name_H-M   'P 1'
#
loop_
_entity.id
_entity.type
_entity.pdbx_description
1 polymer ?
#
loop_
_entity_poly.entity_id
_entity_poly.type
_entity_poly.pdbx_seq_one_letter_code
_entity_poly.pdbx_strand_id
1 'polypeptide(L)'
;MFHPGWIRDNHHIPPVVLTDFRIFDKPLSVGQSLGFVREITLSYRQNFFSFGFAALDYTAPQKNQYKYMLEGIDPDWVRAGNRRYASYTNISPGEYVFKVMGSNNDGVWNNQAALPVSMFSK
;
A
#
# COMPACT_ATOMS: atom_id res chain seq x y z
N MET A 1 14.60 -30.50 -25.53
CA MET A 1 14.50 -30.98 -24.13
C MET A 1 14.68 -29.78 -23.21
N PHE A 2 13.62 -29.33 -22.55
CA PHE A 2 13.68 -28.24 -21.58
C PHE A 2 14.09 -28.81 -20.20
N HIS A 3 15.06 -28.18 -19.53
CA HIS A 3 15.55 -28.57 -18.21
C HIS A 3 14.97 -27.60 -17.16
N PRO A 4 14.04 -28.01 -16.29
CA PRO A 4 13.34 -27.13 -15.35
C PRO A 4 14.16 -26.77 -14.09
N GLY A 5 15.47 -27.04 -14.06
CA GLY A 5 16.26 -27.10 -12.82
C GLY A 5 16.77 -25.76 -12.25
N TRP A 6 16.60 -24.62 -12.93
CA TRP A 6 17.14 -23.33 -12.47
C TRP A 6 16.07 -22.25 -12.31
N ILE A 7 14.93 -22.59 -11.70
CA ILE A 7 14.13 -21.56 -11.03
C ILE A 7 14.93 -21.24 -9.76
N ARG A 8 15.76 -20.19 -9.80
CA ARG A 8 16.38 -19.65 -8.59
C ARG A 8 15.23 -19.11 -7.75
N ASP A 9 14.94 -19.75 -6.62
CA ASP A 9 14.04 -19.19 -5.62
C ASP A 9 14.51 -17.77 -5.30
N ASN A 10 13.67 -16.78 -5.60
CA ASN A 10 14.01 -15.39 -5.41
C ASN A 10 13.76 -15.03 -3.94
N HIS A 11 14.72 -15.36 -3.08
CA HIS A 11 14.64 -15.02 -1.65
C HIS A 11 14.80 -13.52 -1.35
N HIS A 12 14.90 -12.65 -2.37
CA HIS A 12 14.87 -11.21 -2.14
C HIS A 12 13.46 -10.78 -1.76
N ILE A 13 13.34 -10.30 -0.52
CA ILE A 13 12.13 -9.69 0.00
C ILE A 13 12.19 -8.19 -0.37
N PRO A 14 11.47 -7.73 -1.42
CA PRO A 14 11.47 -6.32 -1.79
C PRO A 14 10.81 -5.47 -0.69
N PRO A 15 11.26 -4.24 -0.43
CA PRO A 15 10.48 -3.32 0.39
C PRO A 15 9.17 -2.96 -0.32
N VAL A 16 8.09 -2.78 0.45
CA VAL A 16 6.85 -2.18 -0.05
C VAL A 16 6.91 -0.70 0.23
N VAL A 17 6.59 0.10 -0.77
CA VAL A 17 6.58 1.55 -0.68
C VAL A 17 5.22 2.08 -1.10
N LEU A 18 4.83 3.20 -0.49
CA LEU A 18 3.72 3.99 -0.99
C LEU A 18 4.19 4.82 -2.18
N THR A 19 3.50 4.66 -3.29
CA THR A 19 3.85 5.29 -4.56
C THR A 19 2.93 6.44 -4.92
N ASP A 20 1.71 6.44 -4.37
CA ASP A 20 0.70 7.45 -4.67
C ASP A 20 -0.24 7.65 -3.48
N PHE A 21 -0.76 8.87 -3.35
CA PHE A 21 -1.84 9.19 -2.45
C PHE A 21 -2.76 10.19 -3.14
N ARG A 22 -4.05 9.88 -3.22
CA ARG A 22 -5.02 10.72 -3.93
C ARG A 22 -6.15 11.11 -3.01
N ILE A 23 -6.67 12.31 -3.23
CA ILE A 23 -7.87 12.84 -2.58
C ILE A 23 -8.83 13.22 -3.70
N PHE A 24 -10.05 12.70 -3.69
CA PHE A 24 -11.01 12.88 -4.79
C PHE A 24 -10.40 12.58 -6.17
N ASP A 25 -9.69 11.45 -6.28
CA ASP A 25 -8.94 10.99 -7.47
C ASP A 25 -7.86 11.93 -7.99
N LYS A 26 -7.56 13.02 -7.26
CA LYS A 26 -6.47 13.93 -7.60
C LYS A 26 -5.23 13.56 -6.78
N PRO A 27 -4.07 13.35 -7.42
CA PRO A 27 -2.81 13.13 -6.73
C PRO A 27 -2.55 14.26 -5.73
N LEU A 28 -2.27 13.89 -4.49
CA LEU A 28 -1.77 14.84 -3.50
C LEU A 28 -0.33 15.17 -3.88
N SER A 29 -0.11 16.37 -4.41
CA SER A 29 1.24 16.88 -4.62
C SER A 29 1.83 17.29 -3.28
N VAL A 30 2.30 16.29 -2.52
CA VAL A 30 3.22 16.54 -1.42
C VAL A 30 4.54 16.97 -2.05
N GLY A 31 5.07 18.13 -1.65
CA GLY A 31 6.37 18.65 -2.14
C GLY A 31 7.58 17.77 -1.78
N GLN A 32 7.35 16.57 -1.26
CA GLN A 32 8.30 15.54 -0.88
C GLN A 32 7.83 14.19 -1.44
N SER A 33 8.76 13.29 -1.74
CA SER A 33 8.41 11.92 -2.13
C SER A 33 7.65 11.23 -0.99
N LEU A 34 6.57 10.51 -1.33
CA LEU A 34 5.71 9.80 -0.36
C LEU A 34 6.50 8.83 0.54
N GLY A 35 7.66 8.35 0.10
CA GLY A 35 8.56 7.55 0.93
C GLY A 35 9.13 8.26 2.16
N PHE A 36 9.06 9.59 2.23
CA PHE A 36 9.50 10.40 3.38
C PHE A 36 8.35 10.97 4.21
N VAL A 37 7.10 10.82 3.73
CA VAL A 37 5.92 11.31 4.44
C VAL A 37 5.69 10.41 5.65
N ARG A 38 5.74 11.01 6.84
CA ARG A 38 5.53 10.29 8.11
C ARG A 38 4.08 10.26 8.55
N GLU A 39 3.28 11.22 8.07
CA GLU A 39 1.87 11.38 8.41
C GLU A 39 1.17 12.17 7.32
N ILE A 40 -0.09 11.84 7.05
CA ILE A 40 -0.97 12.64 6.19
C ILE A 40 -2.08 13.23 7.05
N THR A 41 -2.18 14.55 7.05
CA THR A 41 -3.27 15.29 7.69
C THR A 41 -4.33 15.65 6.67
N LEU A 42 -5.59 15.27 6.92
CA LEU A 42 -6.74 15.58 6.09
C LEU A 42 -7.79 16.36 6.88
N SER A 43 -8.53 17.21 6.18
CA SER A 43 -9.78 17.77 6.70
C SER A 43 -10.93 16.75 6.58
N TYR A 44 -11.96 16.85 7.41
CA TYR A 44 -13.18 16.02 7.30
C TYR A 44 -13.86 16.07 5.92
N ARG A 45 -13.62 17.13 5.14
CA ARG A 45 -14.13 17.26 3.76
C ARG A 45 -13.38 16.39 2.77
N GLN A 46 -12.21 15.87 3.11
CA GLN A 46 -11.37 15.02 2.28
C GLN A 46 -11.58 13.55 2.64
N ASN A 47 -12.86 13.14 2.73
CA ASN A 47 -13.30 11.82 3.17
C ASN A 47 -13.30 10.75 2.07
N PHE A 48 -12.80 11.09 0.88
CA PHE A 48 -12.52 10.14 -0.19
C PHE A 48 -11.06 10.22 -0.60
N PHE A 49 -10.31 9.16 -0.29
CA PHE A 49 -8.89 9.06 -0.58
C PHE A 49 -8.49 7.64 -0.99
N SER A 50 -7.35 7.55 -1.66
CA SER A 50 -6.78 6.27 -2.07
C SER A 50 -5.26 6.24 -1.91
N PHE A 51 -4.74 5.08 -1.54
CA PHE A 51 -3.31 4.80 -1.48
C PHE A 51 -2.91 3.97 -2.69
N GLY A 52 -1.80 4.34 -3.34
CA GLY A 52 -1.09 3.51 -4.29
C GLY A 52 0.17 2.94 -3.63
N PHE A 53 0.47 1.67 -3.92
CA PHE A 53 1.60 0.96 -3.33
C PHE A 53 2.25 -0.02 -4.31
N ALA A 54 3.53 -0.31 -4.10
CA ALA A 54 4.26 -1.30 -4.87
C ALA A 54 5.31 -2.00 -4.02
N ALA A 55 5.47 -3.30 -4.23
CA ALA A 55 6.66 -4.02 -3.82
C ALA A 55 7.75 -3.78 -4.88
N LEU A 56 8.94 -3.33 -4.46
CA LEU A 56 10.08 -3.07 -5.36
C LEU A 56 10.79 -4.35 -5.81
N ASP A 57 10.02 -5.34 -6.29
CA ASP A 57 10.54 -6.52 -6.97
C ASP A 57 10.31 -6.38 -8.47
N TYR A 58 11.40 -6.23 -9.20
CA TYR A 58 11.42 -5.99 -10.64
C TYR A 58 11.47 -7.29 -11.46
N THR A 59 11.59 -8.45 -10.82
CA THR A 59 11.76 -9.73 -11.53
C THR A 59 10.46 -10.23 -12.16
N ALA A 60 9.36 -10.24 -11.41
CA ALA A 60 8.04 -10.60 -11.91
C ALA A 60 6.92 -9.83 -11.17
N PRO A 61 6.85 -8.50 -11.33
CA PRO A 61 5.99 -7.62 -10.52
C PRO A 61 4.49 -7.91 -10.66
N GLN A 62 4.07 -8.63 -11.71
CA GLN A 62 2.69 -9.06 -11.95
C GLN A 62 2.26 -10.23 -11.04
N LYS A 63 3.22 -10.99 -10.50
CA LYS A 63 2.96 -12.14 -9.62
C LYS A 63 2.84 -11.75 -8.14
N ASN A 64 3.33 -10.57 -7.78
CA ASN A 64 3.28 -10.05 -6.42
C ASN A 64 1.83 -9.98 -5.93
N GLN A 65 1.60 -10.53 -4.74
CA GLN A 65 0.32 -10.40 -4.04
C GLN A 65 0.42 -9.33 -2.97
N TYR A 66 -0.67 -8.61 -2.73
CA TYR A 66 -0.77 -7.56 -1.74
C TYR A 66 -1.91 -7.83 -0.78
N LYS A 67 -1.73 -7.36 0.45
CA LYS A 67 -2.81 -7.18 1.42
C LYS A 67 -2.62 -5.84 2.11
N TYR A 68 -3.72 -5.20 2.46
CA TYR A 68 -3.70 -3.92 3.15
C TYR A 68 -4.74 -3.90 4.26
N MET A 69 -4.63 -2.92 5.14
CA MET A 69 -5.57 -2.67 6.22
C MET A 69 -5.53 -1.19 6.57
N LEU A 70 -6.68 -0.56 6.76
CA LEU A 70 -6.79 0.74 7.41
C LEU A 70 -7.30 0.53 8.83
N GLU A 71 -6.39 0.61 9.81
CA GLU A 71 -6.75 0.47 11.23
C GLU A 71 -7.78 1.53 11.61
N GLY A 72 -8.86 1.10 12.26
CA GLY A 72 -10.02 1.94 12.57
C GLY A 72 -11.17 1.82 11.57
N ILE A 73 -10.95 1.18 10.41
CA ILE A 73 -11.98 0.95 9.37
C ILE A 73 -12.09 -0.53 9.01
N ASP A 74 -10.97 -1.18 8.68
CA ASP A 74 -10.95 -2.58 8.32
C ASP A 74 -10.82 -3.46 9.58
N PRO A 75 -11.67 -4.49 9.75
CA PRO A 75 -11.56 -5.40 10.90
C PRO A 75 -10.39 -6.38 10.78
N ASP A 76 -9.93 -6.64 9.55
CA ASP A 76 -8.87 -7.60 9.21
C ASP A 76 -8.18 -7.22 7.89
N TRP A 77 -7.06 -7.89 7.58
CA TRP A 77 -6.34 -7.70 6.32
C TRP A 77 -7.20 -7.96 5.07
N VAL A 78 -7.31 -6.95 4.21
CA VAL A 78 -7.96 -7.05 2.90
C VAL A 78 -6.98 -7.62 1.88
N ARG A 79 -7.30 -8.78 1.29
CA ARG A 79 -6.50 -9.38 0.21
C ARG A 79 -6.78 -8.65 -1.10
N ALA A 80 -5.75 -8.01 -1.65
CA ALA A 80 -5.84 -7.22 -2.88
C ALA A 80 -5.40 -7.97 -4.14
N GLY A 81 -4.88 -9.20 -4.00
CA GLY A 81 -4.29 -9.93 -5.12
C GLY A 81 -3.12 -9.14 -5.70
N ASN A 82 -3.09 -8.94 -7.01
CA ASN A 82 -2.10 -8.09 -7.68
C ASN A 82 -2.50 -6.59 -7.74
N ARG A 83 -3.65 -6.19 -7.16
CA ARG A 83 -4.09 -4.79 -7.16
C ARG A 83 -3.18 -3.94 -6.28
N ARG A 84 -2.77 -2.79 -6.83
CA ARG A 84 -1.76 -1.88 -6.25
C ARG A 84 -2.36 -0.59 -5.67
N TYR A 85 -3.65 -0.61 -5.39
CA TYR A 85 -4.33 0.52 -4.77
C TYR A 85 -5.43 0.06 -3.79
N ALA A 86 -5.70 0.93 -2.83
CA ALA A 86 -6.80 0.81 -1.87
C ALA A 86 -7.53 2.16 -1.80
N SER A 87 -8.85 2.14 -1.89
CA SER A 87 -9.69 3.34 -1.88
C SER A 87 -10.66 3.28 -0.71
N TYR A 88 -10.81 4.41 -0.02
CA TYR A 88 -11.69 4.56 1.13
C TYR A 88 -12.59 5.77 0.92
N THR A 89 -13.90 5.57 1.05
CA THR A 89 -14.94 6.58 0.82
C THR A 89 -15.71 6.84 2.10
N ASN A 90 -16.20 8.07 2.26
CA ASN A 90 -17.04 8.48 3.37
C ASN A 90 -16.44 8.20 4.76
N ILE A 91 -15.11 8.34 4.88
CA ILE A 91 -14.41 8.11 6.14
C ILE A 91 -14.69 9.26 7.12
N SER A 92 -15.02 8.91 8.36
CA SER A 92 -15.28 9.89 9.42
C SER A 92 -13.98 10.53 9.91
N PRO A 93 -14.03 11.68 10.60
CA PRO A 93 -12.86 12.21 11.30
C PRO A 93 -12.34 11.22 12.35
N GLY A 94 -11.02 11.12 12.49
CA GLY A 94 -10.37 10.16 13.36
C GLY A 94 -8.90 9.97 13.02
N GLU A 95 -8.22 9.15 13.80
CA GLU A 95 -6.85 8.71 13.55
C GLU A 95 -6.87 7.29 12.99
N TYR A 96 -6.17 7.11 11.89
CA TYR A 96 -6.11 5.86 11.15
C TYR A 96 -4.67 5.50 10.84
N VAL A 97 -4.39 4.21 10.68
CA VAL A 97 -3.08 3.74 10.22
C VAL A 97 -3.27 2.86 9.01
N PHE A 98 -2.80 3.32 7.85
CA PHE A 98 -2.76 2.51 6.66
C PHE A 98 -1.57 1.56 6.73
N LYS A 99 -1.82 0.26 6.60
CA LYS A 99 -0.82 -0.80 6.62
C LYS A 99 -0.90 -1.57 5.31
N VAL A 100 0.24 -1.92 4.74
CA VAL A 100 0.31 -2.72 3.52
C VAL A 100 1.46 -3.72 3.59
N MET A 101 1.20 -4.93 3.11
CA MET A 101 2.20 -5.96 2.88
C MET A 101 2.14 -6.40 1.43
N GLY A 102 3.30 -6.77 0.89
CA GLY A 102 3.46 -7.36 -0.43
C GLY A 102 4.15 -8.70 -0.31
N SER A 103 3.97 -9.55 -1.32
CA SER A 103 4.76 -10.76 -1.52
C SER A 103 5.55 -10.64 -2.81
N ASN A 104 6.66 -11.35 -2.87
CA ASN A 104 7.39 -11.55 -4.12
C ASN A 104 6.70 -12.61 -5.00
N ASN A 105 7.33 -12.93 -6.14
CA ASN A 105 6.84 -13.91 -7.09
C ASN A 105 6.71 -15.36 -6.56
N ASP A 106 7.37 -15.66 -5.44
CA ASP A 106 7.41 -17.00 -4.82
C ASP A 106 6.48 -17.08 -3.59
N GLY A 107 5.64 -16.06 -3.37
CA GLY A 107 4.66 -16.03 -2.29
C GLY A 107 5.25 -15.73 -0.91
N VAL A 108 6.53 -15.34 -0.85
CA VAL A 108 7.17 -14.90 0.39
C VAL A 108 6.70 -13.49 0.69
N TRP A 109 6.00 -13.33 1.83
CA TRP A 109 5.48 -12.05 2.29
C TRP A 109 6.59 -11.22 2.92
N ASN A 110 6.63 -9.94 2.55
CA ASN A 110 7.60 -8.98 3.03
C ASN A 110 7.20 -8.31 4.34
N ASN A 111 8.15 -7.58 4.89
CA ASN A 111 7.91 -6.69 6.03
C ASN A 111 6.95 -5.57 5.64
N GLN A 112 5.98 -5.35 6.50
CA GLN A 112 4.90 -4.39 6.40
C GLN A 112 5.41 -2.94 6.25
N ALA A 113 4.85 -2.18 5.30
CA ALA A 113 4.91 -0.73 5.31
C ALA A 113 3.67 -0.17 6.02
N ALA A 114 3.85 0.88 6.82
CA ALA A 114 2.77 1.53 7.56
C ALA A 114 2.87 3.06 7.41
N LEU A 115 1.74 3.71 7.21
CA LEU A 115 1.60 5.16 7.13
C LEU A 115 0.44 5.63 8.01
N PRO A 116 0.72 6.42 9.06
CA PRO A 116 -0.29 7.15 9.83
C PRO A 116 -1.07 8.17 8.98
N VAL A 117 -2.38 8.24 9.20
CA VAL A 117 -3.32 9.11 8.50
C VAL A 117 -4.27 9.71 9.53
N SER A 118 -4.23 11.03 9.68
CA SER A 118 -5.02 11.75 10.67
C SER A 118 -6.05 12.65 9.99
N MET A 119 -7.33 12.45 10.31
CA MET A 119 -8.44 13.23 9.79
C MET A 119 -9.06 14.09 10.89
N PHE A 120 -9.01 15.42 10.73
CA PHE A 120 -9.51 16.36 11.74
C PHE A 120 -10.86 16.96 11.34
N SER A 121 -11.71 17.20 12.35
CA SER A 121 -13.04 17.79 12.18
C SER A 121 -13.04 19.33 11.98
N LYS A 122 -11.86 19.97 11.94
CA LYS A 122 -11.53 21.32 12.46
C LYS A 122 -11.37 21.37 13.96
#